data_AF-A0AAQ2Y137-F1
#
_entry.id   AF-A0AAQ2Y137-F1
#
_cell.length_a   1.000
_cell.length_b   1.000
_cell.length_c   1.000
_cell.angle_alpha   90.00
_cell.angle_beta   90.00
_cell.angle_gamma   90.00
#
_symmetry.space_group_name_H-M   'P 1'
#
loop_
_entity.id
_entity.type
_entity.pdbx_description
1 polymer ?
#
loop_
_entity_poly.entity_id
_entity_poly.type
_entity_poly.pdbx_seq_one_letter_code
_entity_poly.pdbx_strand_id
1 'polypeptide(L)'
;MTNSIINERKILEPVNFGLCITAQDYFRAAMSLKQSNIGGKPYYVLLSLSIECYLKSIKTTATYQGSIGVNVSHIRLKSHNLNQLFRAVKEAHPDEANYLEKQYQVKFNTSFIEDIASIAEVFDKQRYPYPKSGNVPSPKFPSNPFKRVKNDNSIEVNITALENIAAFLFQTVQFDGLH
;
A
#
# COMPACT_ATOMS: atom_id res chain seq x y z
N MET A 1 -30.17 29.17 -25.72
CA MET A 1 -29.11 28.58 -24.86
C MET A 1 -29.57 27.19 -24.48
N THR A 2 -29.02 26.16 -25.10
CA THR A 2 -29.35 24.76 -24.81
C THR A 2 -28.60 24.33 -23.55
N ASN A 3 -29.33 24.09 -22.46
CA ASN A 3 -28.80 23.38 -21.30
C ASN A 3 -28.51 21.94 -21.74
N SER A 4 -27.26 21.66 -22.14
CA SER A 4 -26.82 20.29 -22.30
C SER A 4 -26.82 19.66 -20.91
N ILE A 5 -27.74 18.73 -20.66
CA ILE A 5 -27.69 17.88 -19.47
C ILE A 5 -26.40 17.07 -19.61
N ILE A 6 -25.37 17.44 -18.84
CA ILE A 6 -24.14 16.67 -18.78
C ILE A 6 -24.48 15.40 -17.99
N ASN A 7 -24.79 14.32 -18.72
CA ASN A 7 -25.12 13.04 -18.10
C ASN A 7 -23.88 12.50 -17.39
N GLU A 8 -24.00 12.31 -16.08
CA GLU A 8 -22.99 11.61 -15.29
C GLU A 8 -23.03 10.11 -15.59
N ARG A 9 -21.89 9.56 -15.98
CA ARG A 9 -21.71 8.11 -16.16
C ARG A 9 -20.82 7.58 -15.06
N LYS A 10 -21.28 6.57 -14.34
CA LYS A 10 -20.47 5.81 -13.37
C LYS A 10 -20.01 4.51 -14.02
N ILE A 11 -18.71 4.25 -13.97
CA ILE A 11 -18.09 3.05 -14.52
C ILE A 11 -17.43 2.32 -13.35
N LEU A 12 -17.81 1.06 -13.15
CA LEU A 12 -17.08 0.17 -12.26
C LEU A 12 -15.84 -0.32 -12.99
N GLU A 13 -14.68 -0.01 -12.45
CA GLU A 13 -13.38 -0.45 -12.96
C GLU A 13 -12.92 -1.62 -12.09
N PRO A 14 -12.60 -2.80 -12.66
CA PRO A 14 -12.07 -3.92 -11.88
C PRO A 14 -10.79 -3.52 -11.15
N VAL A 15 -9.94 -2.73 -11.83
CA VAL A 15 -8.75 -2.09 -11.27
C VAL A 15 -8.64 -0.66 -11.80
N ASN A 16 -8.44 0.31 -10.91
CA ASN A 16 -8.20 1.70 -11.31
C ASN A 16 -6.84 1.85 -11.99
N PHE A 17 -6.84 2.30 -13.24
CA PHE A 17 -5.61 2.47 -14.03
C PHE A 17 -4.57 3.37 -13.34
N GLY A 18 -4.98 4.56 -12.88
CA GLY A 18 -4.06 5.56 -12.33
C GLY A 18 -3.37 5.08 -11.04
N LEU A 19 -4.13 4.49 -10.12
CA LEU A 19 -3.58 3.91 -8.91
C LEU A 19 -2.70 2.68 -9.20
N CYS A 20 -3.09 1.84 -10.15
CA CYS A 20 -2.30 0.66 -10.55
C CYS A 20 -0.93 1.06 -11.15
N ILE A 21 -0.89 2.03 -12.06
CA ILE A 21 0.38 2.52 -12.63
C ILE A 21 1.26 3.15 -11.55
N THR A 22 0.67 3.96 -10.67
CA THR A 22 1.40 4.54 -9.54
C THR A 22 1.99 3.45 -8.63
N ALA A 23 1.24 2.38 -8.38
CA ALA A 23 1.72 1.23 -7.61
C ALA A 23 2.92 0.54 -8.29
N GLN A 24 2.87 0.37 -9.61
CA GLN A 24 3.96 -0.20 -10.40
C GLN A 24 5.22 0.67 -10.35
N ASP A 25 5.07 1.98 -10.45
CA ASP A 25 6.20 2.92 -10.40
C ASP A 25 6.90 2.88 -9.06
N TYR A 26 6.16 2.87 -7.95
CA TYR A 26 6.75 2.71 -6.62
C TYR A 26 7.46 1.36 -6.45
N PHE A 27 6.88 0.27 -6.95
CA PHE A 27 7.53 -1.05 -6.89
C PHE A 27 8.83 -1.07 -7.68
N ARG A 28 8.81 -0.59 -8.93
CA ARG A 28 9.99 -0.52 -9.80
C ARG A 28 11.08 0.36 -9.18
N ALA A 29 10.72 1.51 -8.63
CA ALA A 29 11.66 2.37 -7.91
C ALA A 29 12.29 1.66 -6.71
N ALA A 30 11.50 0.92 -5.92
CA ALA A 30 12.02 0.11 -4.83
C ALA A 30 13.01 -0.96 -5.34
N MET A 31 12.68 -1.65 -6.43
CA MET A 31 13.57 -2.65 -7.03
C MET A 31 14.90 -2.03 -7.51
N SER A 32 14.88 -0.84 -8.11
CA SER A 32 16.09 -0.12 -8.49
C SER A 32 16.99 0.21 -7.30
N LEU A 33 16.41 0.59 -6.15
CA LEU A 33 17.17 0.80 -4.91
C LEU A 33 17.82 -0.50 -4.43
N LYS A 34 17.06 -1.61 -4.43
CA LYS A 34 17.57 -2.93 -4.04
C LYS A 34 18.72 -3.39 -4.94
N GLN A 35 18.59 -3.24 -6.25
CA GLN A 35 19.65 -3.56 -7.22
C GLN A 35 20.92 -2.73 -7.01
N SER A 36 20.77 -1.49 -6.52
CA SER A 36 21.88 -0.61 -6.17
C SER A 36 22.47 -0.89 -4.78
N ASN A 37 22.03 -1.96 -4.09
CA ASN A 37 22.34 -2.26 -2.68
C ASN A 37 21.96 -1.13 -1.70
N ILE A 38 20.99 -0.28 -2.06
CA ILE A 38 20.44 0.77 -1.21
C ILE A 38 19.21 0.21 -0.49
N GLY A 39 19.43 -0.33 0.71
CA GLY A 39 18.36 -0.81 1.58
C GLY A 39 17.81 0.24 2.56
N GLY A 40 17.01 -0.20 3.51
CA GLY A 40 16.53 0.62 4.62
C GLY A 40 15.28 1.43 4.30
N LYS A 41 15.09 2.54 5.03
CA LYS A 41 13.83 3.29 5.09
C LYS A 41 13.23 3.65 3.72
N PRO A 42 13.98 4.23 2.75
CA PRO A 42 13.41 4.60 1.45
C PRO A 42 12.86 3.39 0.69
N TYR A 43 13.60 2.28 0.71
CA TYR A 43 13.18 1.02 0.09
C TYR A 43 11.87 0.50 0.69
N TYR A 44 11.78 0.45 2.02
CA TYR A 44 10.59 -0.05 2.72
C TYR A 44 9.36 0.86 2.50
N VAL A 45 9.56 2.18 2.48
CA VAL A 45 8.49 3.15 2.22
C VAL A 45 7.94 3.00 0.80
N LEU A 46 8.80 2.82 -0.20
CA LEU A 46 8.36 2.63 -1.59
C LEU A 46 7.56 1.33 -1.77
N LEU A 47 8.00 0.23 -1.14
CA LEU A 47 7.20 -1.00 -1.15
C LEU A 47 5.85 -0.80 -0.47
N SER A 48 5.82 -0.14 0.69
CA SER A 48 4.56 0.14 1.40
C SER A 48 3.61 1.00 0.58
N LEU A 49 4.11 2.02 -0.13
CA LEU A 49 3.32 2.86 -1.02
C LEU A 49 2.78 2.07 -2.21
N SER A 50 3.60 1.18 -2.78
CA SER A 50 3.16 0.29 -3.86
C SER A 50 1.99 -0.59 -3.41
N ILE A 51 2.11 -1.25 -2.26
CA ILE A 51 1.05 -2.09 -1.68
C ILE A 51 -0.23 -1.26 -1.44
N GLU A 52 -0.11 -0.09 -0.82
CA GLU A 52 -1.25 0.80 -0.58
C GLU A 52 -1.97 1.17 -1.89
N CYS A 53 -1.23 1.53 -2.94
CA CYS A 53 -1.80 1.89 -4.23
C CYS A 53 -2.50 0.71 -4.90
N TYR A 54 -1.94 -0.51 -4.83
CA TYR A 54 -2.62 -1.72 -5.33
C TYR A 54 -3.90 -2.02 -4.58
N LEU A 55 -3.89 -1.96 -3.24
CA LEU A 55 -5.11 -2.23 -2.47
C LEU A 55 -6.21 -1.20 -2.77
N LYS A 56 -5.83 0.07 -2.98
CA LYS A 56 -6.78 1.13 -3.35
C LYS A 56 -7.24 1.07 -4.80
N SER A 57 -6.51 0.37 -5.68
CA SER A 57 -6.90 0.26 -7.09
C SER A 57 -7.98 -0.79 -7.32
N ILE A 58 -8.19 -1.73 -6.40
CA ILE A 58 -9.18 -2.82 -6.56
C ILE A 58 -10.60 -2.26 -6.54
N LYS A 59 -11.40 -2.61 -7.56
CA LYS A 59 -12.84 -2.33 -7.71
C LYS A 59 -13.26 -0.91 -7.37
N THR A 60 -12.73 0.05 -8.14
CA THR A 60 -13.12 1.46 -7.98
C THR A 60 -14.28 1.86 -8.88
N THR A 61 -15.02 2.88 -8.48
CA THR A 61 -16.02 3.51 -9.36
C THR A 61 -15.51 4.85 -9.85
N ALA A 62 -15.29 4.97 -11.16
CA ALA A 62 -14.95 6.22 -11.82
C ALA A 62 -16.24 6.93 -12.29
N THR A 63 -16.37 8.21 -11.98
CA THR A 63 -17.46 9.08 -12.45
C THR A 63 -16.94 9.97 -13.56
N TYR A 64 -17.66 9.97 -14.68
CA TYR A 64 -17.39 10.79 -15.85
C TYR A 64 -18.54 11.77 -16.10
N GLN A 65 -18.18 12.96 -16.56
CA GLN A 65 -19.09 13.97 -17.09
C GLN A 65 -18.68 14.20 -18.55
N GLY A 66 -19.46 13.66 -19.50
CA GLY A 66 -19.03 13.53 -20.89
C GLY A 66 -17.79 12.64 -21.02
N SER A 67 -16.71 13.15 -21.62
CA SER A 67 -15.43 12.45 -21.75
C SER A 67 -14.44 12.73 -20.61
N ILE A 68 -14.84 13.52 -19.62
CA ILE A 68 -13.95 13.99 -18.54
C ILE A 68 -14.20 13.16 -17.28
N GLY A 69 -13.16 12.52 -16.76
CA GLY A 69 -13.21 11.89 -15.45
C GLY A 69 -13.21 12.95 -14.34
N VAL A 70 -14.24 12.96 -13.50
CA VAL A 70 -14.44 14.00 -12.47
C VAL A 70 -14.25 13.49 -11.05
N ASN A 71 -14.36 12.18 -10.82
CA ASN A 71 -14.14 11.59 -9.50
C ASN A 71 -13.78 10.10 -9.62
N VAL A 72 -13.01 9.60 -8.65
CA VAL A 72 -12.79 8.17 -8.43
C VAL A 72 -13.16 7.85 -6.98
N SER A 73 -14.12 6.95 -6.82
CA SER A 73 -14.51 6.36 -5.55
C SER A 73 -13.74 5.06 -5.37
N HIS A 74 -12.74 5.10 -4.51
CA HIS A 74 -11.97 3.96 -4.04
C HIS A 74 -12.17 3.82 -2.53
N ILE A 75 -11.59 2.80 -1.92
CA ILE A 75 -11.55 2.64 -0.47
C ILE A 75 -10.80 3.84 0.15
N ARG A 76 -11.56 4.80 0.67
CA ARG A 76 -11.02 6.03 1.29
C ARG A 76 -10.80 5.81 2.78
N LEU A 77 -9.63 5.28 3.14
CA LEU A 77 -9.15 5.34 4.51
C LEU A 77 -8.22 6.53 4.70
N LYS A 78 -8.38 7.24 5.82
CA LYS A 78 -7.43 8.30 6.27
C LYS A 78 -6.13 7.73 6.86
N SER A 79 -5.93 6.42 6.72
CA SER A 79 -4.87 5.64 7.35
C SER A 79 -4.00 5.01 6.28
N HIS A 80 -2.69 5.01 6.51
CA HIS A 80 -1.70 4.26 5.72
C HIS A 80 -1.48 2.84 6.25
N ASN A 81 -2.32 2.39 7.18
CA ASN A 81 -2.21 1.07 7.77
C ASN A 81 -2.64 0.00 6.75
N LEU A 82 -1.70 -0.84 6.30
CA LEU A 82 -1.93 -1.82 5.23
C LEU A 82 -2.97 -2.88 5.62
N ASN A 83 -2.98 -3.32 6.87
CA ASN A 83 -3.97 -4.28 7.36
C ASN A 83 -5.39 -3.68 7.38
N GLN A 84 -5.53 -2.42 7.79
CA GLN A 84 -6.82 -1.72 7.72
C GLN A 84 -7.30 -1.55 6.27
N LEU A 85 -6.38 -1.21 5.35
CA LEU A 85 -6.69 -1.12 3.92
C LEU A 85 -7.20 -2.44 3.36
N PHE A 86 -6.52 -3.55 3.66
CA PHE A 86 -6.97 -4.85 3.20
C PHE A 86 -8.28 -5.31 3.84
N ARG A 87 -8.51 -5.03 5.12
CA ARG A 87 -9.82 -5.28 5.76
C ARG A 87 -10.94 -4.53 5.04
N ALA A 88 -10.71 -3.27 4.67
CA ALA A 88 -11.70 -2.51 3.91
C ALA A 88 -11.92 -3.07 2.50
N VAL A 89 -10.89 -3.64 1.85
CA VAL A 89 -11.06 -4.42 0.60
C VAL A 89 -11.94 -5.64 0.86
N LYS A 90 -11.66 -6.40 1.93
CA LYS A 90 -12.41 -7.61 2.29
C LYS A 90 -13.88 -7.32 2.61
N GLU A 91 -14.17 -6.20 3.26
CA GLU A 91 -15.53 -5.76 3.58
C GLU A 91 -16.29 -5.30 2.32
N ALA A 92 -15.65 -4.52 1.44
CA ALA A 92 -16.30 -3.99 0.24
C ALA A 92 -16.38 -5.00 -0.91
N HIS A 93 -15.37 -5.86 -1.02
CA HIS A 93 -15.07 -6.73 -2.17
C HIS A 93 -14.52 -8.09 -1.69
N PRO A 94 -15.35 -8.91 -1.00
CA PRO A 94 -14.90 -10.15 -0.37
C PRO A 94 -14.36 -11.19 -1.35
N ASP A 95 -14.90 -11.24 -2.57
CA ASP A 95 -14.44 -12.20 -3.60
C ASP A 95 -13.02 -11.90 -4.06
N GLU A 96 -12.70 -10.62 -4.30
CA GLU A 96 -11.35 -10.16 -4.62
C GLU A 96 -10.38 -10.43 -3.47
N ALA A 97 -10.78 -10.15 -2.22
CA ALA A 97 -9.94 -10.41 -1.06
C ALA A 97 -9.66 -11.91 -0.88
N ASN A 98 -10.68 -12.77 -1.01
CA ASN A 98 -10.54 -14.22 -0.93
C ASN A 98 -9.65 -14.77 -2.04
N TYR A 99 -9.76 -14.22 -3.26
CA TYR A 99 -8.89 -14.57 -4.36
C TYR A 99 -7.42 -14.23 -4.03
N LEU A 100 -7.15 -13.01 -3.56
CA LEU A 100 -5.79 -12.59 -3.17
C LEU A 100 -5.22 -13.49 -2.07
N GLU A 101 -5.99 -13.77 -1.01
CA GLU A 101 -5.57 -14.66 0.08
C GLU A 101 -5.19 -16.05 -0.44
N LYS A 102 -6.04 -16.64 -1.30
CA LYS A 102 -5.81 -17.98 -1.85
C LYS A 102 -4.60 -18.03 -2.76
N GLN A 103 -4.47 -17.09 -3.70
CA GLN A 103 -3.34 -17.09 -4.65
C GLN A 103 -2.02 -16.81 -3.94
N TYR A 104 -2.02 -15.93 -2.93
CA TYR A 104 -0.85 -15.68 -2.13
C TYR A 104 -0.42 -16.91 -1.34
N GLN A 105 -1.37 -17.60 -0.69
CA GLN A 105 -1.09 -18.85 0.02
C GLN A 105 -0.53 -19.93 -0.91
N VAL A 106 -1.08 -20.08 -2.12
CA VAL A 106 -0.56 -21.03 -3.12
C VAL A 106 0.88 -20.70 -3.50
N LYS A 107 1.21 -19.41 -3.65
CA LYS A 107 2.50 -18.97 -4.15
C LYS A 107 3.62 -18.97 -3.11
N PHE A 108 3.33 -18.51 -1.89
CA PHE A 108 4.34 -18.32 -0.85
C PHE A 108 4.21 -19.32 0.31
N ASN A 109 3.17 -20.17 0.30
CA ASN A 109 2.87 -21.11 1.37
C ASN A 109 2.77 -20.45 2.76
N THR A 110 2.24 -19.22 2.80
CA THR A 110 2.03 -18.43 4.01
C THR A 110 0.77 -17.56 3.87
N SER A 111 0.27 -17.04 4.99
CA SER A 111 -0.98 -16.31 5.07
C SER A 111 -0.82 -14.84 4.66
N PHE A 112 -1.59 -14.39 3.66
CA PHE A 112 -1.63 -12.99 3.26
C PHE A 112 -2.04 -12.07 4.42
N ILE A 113 -2.98 -12.54 5.25
CA ILE A 113 -3.49 -11.78 6.41
C ILE A 113 -2.41 -11.61 7.48
N GLU A 114 -1.64 -12.66 7.76
CA GLU A 114 -0.59 -12.60 8.78
C GLU A 114 0.56 -11.72 8.30
N ASP A 115 0.97 -11.90 7.04
CA ASP A 115 2.05 -11.12 6.45
C ASP A 115 1.67 -9.64 6.38
N ILE A 116 0.45 -9.29 5.91
CA ILE A 116 0.03 -7.89 5.83
C ILE A 116 -0.14 -7.24 7.21
N ALA A 117 -0.57 -8.02 8.21
CA ALA A 117 -0.62 -7.56 9.59
C ALA A 117 0.78 -7.27 10.15
N SER A 118 1.77 -8.10 9.81
CA SER A 118 3.15 -7.92 10.28
C SER A 118 3.83 -6.65 9.72
N ILE A 119 3.37 -6.16 8.55
CA ILE A 119 3.89 -4.96 7.89
C ILE A 119 2.94 -3.76 7.98
N ALA A 120 1.87 -3.85 8.78
CA ALA A 120 0.73 -2.94 8.73
C ALA A 120 1.12 -1.45 8.87
N GLU A 121 2.14 -1.13 9.65
CA GLU A 121 2.53 0.24 9.98
C GLU A 121 3.89 0.67 9.38
N VAL A 122 4.40 -0.08 8.39
CA VAL A 122 5.72 0.19 7.79
C VAL A 122 5.83 1.61 7.28
N PHE A 123 4.81 2.14 6.58
CA PHE A 123 4.83 3.50 6.06
C PHE A 123 5.11 4.54 7.16
N ASP A 124 4.30 4.55 8.22
CA ASP A 124 4.38 5.56 9.28
C ASP A 124 5.69 5.43 10.07
N LYS A 125 6.10 4.20 10.38
CA LYS A 125 7.24 3.94 11.26
C LYS A 125 8.59 4.15 10.55
N GLN A 126 8.65 3.90 9.24
CA GLN A 126 9.88 4.09 8.48
C GLN A 126 10.05 5.54 7.99
N ARG A 127 8.95 6.29 7.78
CA ARG A 127 8.99 7.70 7.35
C ARG A 127 9.46 8.65 8.46
N TYR A 128 9.00 8.46 9.69
CA TYR A 128 9.28 9.41 10.77
C TYR A 128 10.39 8.91 11.70
N PRO A 129 11.39 9.74 12.05
CA PRO A 129 12.37 9.39 13.07
C PRO A 129 11.79 9.39 14.49
N TYR A 130 10.61 10.02 14.68
CA TYR A 130 9.94 10.20 15.97
C TYR A 130 8.55 9.56 15.99
N PRO A 131 8.10 9.01 17.14
CA PRO A 131 6.76 8.45 17.28
C PRO A 131 5.67 9.49 16.98
N LYS A 132 4.50 9.01 16.55
CA LYS A 132 3.34 9.87 16.18
C LYS A 132 2.90 10.83 17.27
N SER A 133 3.17 10.52 18.53
CA SER A 133 2.89 11.40 19.67
C SER A 133 3.73 12.68 19.68
N GLY A 134 4.73 12.81 18.81
CA GLY A 134 5.63 13.96 18.76
C GLY A 134 6.64 13.99 19.93
N ASN A 135 6.60 12.98 20.79
CA ASN A 135 7.57 12.85 21.88
C ASN A 135 8.95 12.61 21.27
N VAL A 136 9.83 13.59 21.43
CA VAL A 136 11.27 13.37 21.24
C VAL A 136 11.68 12.36 22.31
N PRO A 137 12.19 11.17 21.94
CA PRO A 137 12.74 10.25 22.91
C PRO A 137 13.79 11.02 23.69
N SER A 138 13.53 11.28 24.98
CA SER A 138 14.49 12.01 25.81
C SER A 138 15.81 11.27 25.68
N PRO A 139 16.87 11.91 25.14
CA PRO A 139 18.16 11.30 25.19
C PRO A 139 18.50 11.30 26.68
N LYS A 140 18.27 10.18 27.37
CA LYS A 140 19.21 9.80 28.41
C LYS A 140 20.50 9.69 27.63
N PHE A 141 21.29 10.78 27.58
CA PHE A 141 22.62 10.75 27.02
C PHE A 141 23.24 9.51 27.61
N PRO A 142 23.45 8.45 26.82
CA PRO A 142 24.03 7.28 27.37
C PRO A 142 25.41 7.75 27.81
N SER A 143 25.79 7.44 29.05
CA SER A 143 27.16 7.61 29.53
C SER A 143 28.18 6.93 28.60
N ASN A 144 27.71 6.12 27.66
CA ASN A 144 28.43 5.58 26.54
C ASN A 144 27.81 6.02 25.18
N PRO A 145 28.47 6.87 24.37
CA PRO A 145 27.96 7.37 23.09
C PRO A 145 27.65 6.28 22.04
N PHE A 146 28.04 5.03 22.30
CA PHE A 146 27.77 3.87 21.43
C PHE A 146 26.49 3.10 21.78
N LYS A 147 25.77 3.46 22.86
CA LYS A 147 24.55 2.76 23.27
C LYS A 147 23.35 3.30 22.48
N ARG A 148 22.96 2.62 21.40
CA ARG A 148 21.76 2.97 20.60
C ARG A 148 20.52 3.01 21.49
N VAL A 149 19.89 4.19 21.59
CA VAL A 149 18.55 4.33 22.15
C VAL A 149 17.57 3.66 21.19
N LYS A 150 16.81 2.66 21.64
CA LYS A 150 15.71 2.08 20.87
C LYS A 150 14.63 3.15 20.73
N ASN A 151 14.51 3.75 19.54
CA ASN A 151 13.37 4.59 19.22
C ASN A 151 12.18 3.67 18.93
N ASP A 152 10.98 4.01 19.40
CA ASP A 152 9.76 3.23 19.18
C ASP A 152 9.44 3.03 17.67
N ASN A 153 9.93 3.93 16.83
CA ASN A 153 9.85 3.82 15.36
C ASN A 153 10.95 2.94 14.72
N SER A 154 11.90 2.40 15.47
CA SER A 154 12.91 1.46 14.98
C SER A 154 12.39 0.02 14.98
N ILE A 155 11.19 -0.19 14.42
CA ILE A 155 10.66 -1.55 14.30
C ILE A 155 11.48 -2.29 13.26
N GLU A 156 11.85 -3.52 13.62
CA GLU A 156 12.37 -4.50 12.70
C GLU A 156 11.29 -4.79 11.65
N VAL A 157 11.52 -4.33 10.43
CA VAL A 157 10.60 -4.57 9.32
C VAL A 157 10.67 -6.06 8.97
N ASN A 158 9.53 -6.73 8.90
CA ASN A 158 9.46 -8.05 8.25
C ASN A 158 9.64 -7.86 6.73
N ILE A 159 10.90 -7.76 6.30
CA ILE A 159 11.26 -7.46 4.92
C ILE A 159 10.73 -8.54 3.98
N THR A 160 10.78 -9.81 4.38
CA THR A 160 10.27 -10.93 3.59
C THR A 160 8.78 -10.76 3.30
N ALA A 161 7.94 -10.49 4.31
CA ALA A 161 6.52 -10.24 4.10
C ALA A 161 6.27 -9.00 3.23
N LEU A 162 7.02 -7.93 3.45
CA LEU A 162 6.90 -6.69 2.68
C LEU A 162 7.21 -6.89 1.19
N GLU A 163 8.31 -7.60 0.90
CA GLU A 163 8.71 -7.92 -0.47
C GLU A 163 7.74 -8.91 -1.13
N ASN A 164 7.34 -9.98 -0.42
CA ASN A 164 6.42 -10.97 -0.95
C ASN A 164 5.07 -10.37 -1.32
N ILE A 165 4.46 -9.56 -0.43
CA ILE A 165 3.18 -8.90 -0.71
C ILE A 165 3.32 -7.92 -1.87
N ALA A 166 4.36 -7.07 -1.87
CA ALA A 166 4.54 -6.11 -2.95
C ALA A 166 4.76 -6.81 -4.31
N ALA A 167 5.60 -7.84 -4.35
CA ALA A 167 5.86 -8.60 -5.57
C ALA A 167 4.64 -9.42 -6.02
N PHE A 168 3.87 -9.95 -5.08
CA PHE A 168 2.60 -10.61 -5.36
C PHE A 168 1.63 -9.67 -6.05
N LEU A 169 1.32 -8.54 -5.41
CA LEU A 169 0.37 -7.57 -5.95
C LEU A 169 0.84 -6.99 -7.29
N PHE A 170 2.15 -6.78 -7.46
CA PHE A 170 2.71 -6.34 -8.74
C PHE A 170 2.46 -7.33 -9.89
N GLN A 171 2.42 -8.62 -9.60
CA GLN A 171 2.17 -9.64 -10.61
C GLN A 171 0.67 -9.89 -10.82
N THR A 172 -0.10 -9.88 -9.73
CA THR A 172 -1.51 -10.25 -9.72
C THR A 172 -2.44 -9.10 -10.10
N VAL A 173 -2.18 -7.87 -9.68
CA VAL A 173 -3.07 -6.74 -9.93
C VAL A 173 -2.65 -6.04 -11.22
N GLN A 174 -3.43 -6.24 -12.28
CA GLN A 174 -3.26 -5.58 -13.58
C GLN A 174 -4.48 -4.73 -13.89
N PHE A 175 -4.36 -3.81 -14.86
CA PHE A 175 -5.45 -2.90 -15.23
C PHE A 175 -6.74 -3.63 -15.66
N ASP A 176 -6.60 -4.78 -16.32
CA ASP A 176 -7.71 -5.60 -16.80
C ASP A 176 -8.30 -6.53 -15.73
N GLY A 177 -7.67 -6.64 -14.54
CA GLY A 177 -8.19 -7.42 -13.42
C GLY A 177 -7.13 -8.06 -12.54
N LEU A 178 -7.57 -9.07 -11.77
CA LEU A 178 -6.69 -9.90 -10.93
C LEU A 178 -6.32 -11.19 -11.69
N HIS A 179 -5.03 -11.54 -11.71
CA HIS A 179 -4.46 -12.69 -12.44
C HIS A 179 -3.57 -13.60 -11.61
#